data_AF-A0A8I1S523-F1
#
_entry.id   AF-A0A8I1S523-F1
#
_cell.length_a   1.000
_cell.length_b   1.000
_cell.length_c   1.000
_cell.angle_alpha   90.00
_cell.angle_beta   90.00
_cell.angle_gamma   90.00
#
_symmetry.space_group_name_H-M   'P 1'
#
loop_
_entity.id
_entity.type
_entity.pdbx_description
1 polymer ?
#
loop_
_entity_poly.entity_id
_entity_poly.type
_entity_poly.pdbx_seq_one_letter_code
_entity_poly.pdbx_strand_id
1 'polypeptide(L)'
;MRDEHARHGDSRRAGLPGGDPSREGLPNEVLPNEDLPGQDLAAAADAAADRAAELADVGRTAEALAGATEAVRRYRDLAGSDARVFAPDLASALGLLADLLHAAGRDAEAADAAREAAVLFRELAGSAANSVIPGEAPSNISDGNGDTRDDEEGDETSLFKPYLAAALNNLSVRLHDIGSDAAALDASREAVAVYRELAAQSPDDVSGGLATSLGNLANRLDEVGTAAEALEITGEAARWHQRLAGQDPATYLPLLAQTMNNLAVRQRLAGHRTAAIATTRQAVNLYRGLAAREPDSYTGHLAMSLDNLANVLHDAGRTVDALGATQEVTEIYRKLVERNESAYLAPLAMSLNNLAVRLAAAGRRDEALAATAEATALYRRLARDNPHEHLANLAAALGNLAADLADAGRTTEALSAARESVDAMRRLAFGNRAVYLPQLAQAVFDLAVRMQDAGRTASAAANAREALRLYQELSARDAEGRADQGADRHSGSDADRYADALRRCREFLEFLAGAAGAPSPSSASGAAGTST
;
A
#
# COMPACT_ATOMS: atom_id res chain seq x y z
N MET A 1 -11.67 55.68 -8.09
CA MET A 1 -12.41 56.68 -7.29
C MET A 1 -12.91 55.90 -6.07
N ARG A 2 -12.34 56.08 -4.87
CA ARG A 2 -12.60 57.21 -3.92
C ARG A 2 -14.12 57.38 -3.73
N ASP A 3 -14.70 57.46 -2.55
CA ASP A 3 -14.22 57.46 -1.17
C ASP A 3 -15.47 57.44 -0.26
N GLU A 4 -15.27 57.05 1.00
CA GLU A 4 -15.80 57.69 2.22
C GLU A 4 -17.20 57.44 2.85
N HIS A 5 -17.05 57.25 4.18
CA HIS A 5 -17.91 57.55 5.36
C HIS A 5 -18.82 56.41 5.86
N ALA A 6 -18.57 55.68 6.97
CA ALA A 6 -17.99 55.91 8.31
C ALA A 6 -18.93 56.52 9.38
N ARG A 7 -18.84 55.93 10.60
CA ARG A 7 -19.24 56.39 11.97
C ARG A 7 -20.58 55.87 12.51
N HIS A 8 -20.79 55.44 13.76
CA HIS A 8 -20.09 55.42 15.08
C HIS A 8 -20.79 54.32 15.95
N GLY A 9 -20.33 53.80 17.10
CA GLY A 9 -19.22 54.01 18.06
C GLY A 9 -19.28 52.82 19.07
N ASP A 10 -18.23 52.30 19.71
CA ASP A 10 -17.12 52.83 20.54
C ASP A 10 -17.39 52.73 22.06
N SER A 11 -16.29 52.49 22.81
CA SER A 11 -16.07 52.50 24.28
C SER A 11 -16.17 51.14 25.00
N ARG A 12 -15.14 50.58 25.69
CA ARG A 12 -13.95 51.19 26.33
C ARG A 12 -12.72 50.25 26.40
N ARG A 13 -11.57 50.87 26.18
CA ARG A 13 -10.17 50.47 26.48
C ARG A 13 -9.70 51.13 27.78
N ALA A 14 -8.74 50.51 28.46
CA ALA A 14 -7.60 51.15 29.15
C ALA A 14 -6.60 50.03 29.52
N GLY A 15 -5.28 50.10 29.32
CA GLY A 15 -4.38 51.10 28.75
C GLY A 15 -2.96 50.49 28.69
N LEU A 16 -2.19 50.86 27.67
CA LEU A 16 -0.75 50.57 27.52
C LEU A 16 0.06 51.85 27.81
N PRO A 17 1.36 51.71 28.07
CA PRO A 17 2.37 52.38 27.24
C PRO A 17 3.38 51.31 26.73
N GLY A 18 3.84 51.26 25.48
CA GLY A 18 4.33 52.30 24.59
C GLY A 18 5.86 52.15 24.45
N GLY A 19 6.35 51.44 23.42
CA GLY A 19 7.78 51.30 23.13
C GLY A 19 8.11 50.45 21.87
N ASP A 20 8.42 51.14 20.77
CA ASP A 20 9.32 50.86 19.62
C ASP A 20 9.47 49.44 18.97
N PRO A 21 9.21 49.26 17.66
CA PRO A 21 9.44 48.00 16.94
C PRO A 21 10.76 48.03 16.17
N SER A 22 11.90 47.86 16.84
CA SER A 22 13.21 47.65 16.17
C SER A 22 14.29 47.21 17.15
N ARG A 23 14.28 45.94 17.57
CA ARG A 23 15.41 45.11 18.02
C ARG A 23 14.87 43.99 18.89
N GLU A 24 15.08 42.75 18.46
CA GLU A 24 15.68 41.67 19.25
C GLU A 24 15.46 40.36 18.48
N GLY A 25 16.55 39.85 17.92
CA GLY A 25 16.60 38.44 17.54
C GLY A 25 16.43 37.62 18.81
N LEU A 26 15.45 36.72 18.81
CA LEU A 26 15.27 35.76 19.88
C LEU A 26 16.54 34.91 19.97
N PRO A 27 17.19 34.83 21.14
CA PRO A 27 18.36 33.99 21.29
C PRO A 27 17.93 32.53 21.20
N ASN A 28 18.74 31.77 20.46
CA ASN A 28 18.78 30.32 20.47
C ASN A 28 19.29 29.91 21.87
N GLU A 29 18.43 29.99 22.88
CA GLU A 29 18.75 29.54 24.25
C GLU A 29 18.70 28.03 24.29
N VAL A 30 19.86 27.42 24.04
CA VAL A 30 20.23 26.17 24.69
C VAL A 30 20.20 26.46 26.18
N LEU A 31 19.16 26.00 26.87
CA LEU A 31 19.07 26.09 28.33
C LEU A 31 20.29 25.39 28.94
N PRO A 32 20.94 25.96 29.99
CA PRO A 32 22.12 25.36 30.58
C PRO A 32 21.78 24.00 31.22
N ASN A 33 22.73 23.07 31.18
CA ASN A 33 22.74 21.89 32.06
C ASN A 33 22.78 22.37 33.52
N GLU A 34 21.61 22.52 34.14
CA GLU A 34 21.51 22.59 35.60
C GLU A 34 21.38 21.16 36.13
N ASP A 35 22.28 20.78 37.03
CA ASP A 35 22.20 19.55 37.82
C ASP A 35 20.96 19.63 38.74
N LEU A 36 19.79 19.34 38.18
CA LEU A 36 18.54 19.23 38.90
C LEU A 36 18.59 17.96 39.79
N PRO A 37 18.12 18.03 41.06
CA PRO A 37 17.92 16.85 41.89
C PRO A 37 17.07 15.79 41.15
N GLY A 38 17.28 14.49 41.43
CA GLY A 38 16.66 13.40 40.67
C GLY A 38 15.13 13.46 40.51
N GLN A 39 14.41 14.04 41.48
CA GLN A 39 12.94 14.24 41.38
C GLN A 39 12.57 15.40 40.44
N ASP A 40 13.35 16.47 40.40
CA ASP A 40 13.14 17.60 39.48
C ASP A 40 13.51 17.23 38.05
N LEU A 41 14.50 16.34 37.86
CA LEU A 41 14.88 15.81 36.56
C LEU A 41 13.80 14.86 35.97
N ALA A 42 13.19 14.01 36.80
CA ALA A 42 12.09 13.13 36.39
C ALA A 42 10.86 13.93 35.95
N ALA A 43 10.38 14.87 36.78
CA ALA A 43 9.25 15.72 36.43
C ALA A 43 9.50 16.54 35.14
N ALA A 44 10.74 16.95 34.92
CA ALA A 44 11.11 17.68 33.72
C ALA A 44 11.31 16.78 32.49
N ALA A 45 11.56 15.48 32.66
CA ALA A 45 11.52 14.48 31.59
C ALA A 45 10.07 14.20 31.16
N ASP A 46 9.18 13.99 32.14
CA ASP A 46 7.73 13.80 31.91
C ASP A 46 7.14 14.99 31.15
N ALA A 47 7.40 16.21 31.63
CA ALA A 47 6.92 17.42 30.96
C ALA A 47 7.45 17.58 29.52
N ALA A 48 8.67 17.12 29.25
CA ALA A 48 9.23 17.14 27.89
C ALA A 48 8.56 16.11 26.98
N ALA A 49 8.28 14.90 27.49
CA ALA A 49 7.58 13.84 26.76
C ALA A 49 6.14 14.23 26.45
N ASP A 50 5.39 14.70 27.45
CA ASP A 50 4.01 15.17 27.30
C ASP A 50 3.93 16.30 26.27
N ARG A 51 4.85 17.28 26.38
CA ARG A 51 4.89 18.39 25.44
C ARG A 51 5.22 17.94 24.02
N ALA A 52 6.10 16.96 23.86
CA ALA A 52 6.42 16.39 22.56
C ALA A 52 5.19 15.69 21.93
N ALA A 53 4.43 14.93 22.73
CA ALA A 53 3.20 14.29 22.28
C ALA A 53 2.14 15.32 21.85
N GLU A 54 1.90 16.36 22.66
CA GLU A 54 0.98 17.45 22.30
C GLU A 54 1.38 18.15 21.00
N LEU A 55 2.69 18.41 20.81
CA LEU A 55 3.22 19.04 19.61
C LEU A 55 3.08 18.13 18.38
N ALA A 56 3.21 16.82 18.57
CA ALA A 56 2.99 15.83 17.51
C ALA A 56 1.54 15.85 17.05
N ASP A 57 0.58 15.89 17.98
CA ASP A 57 -0.85 15.91 17.70
C ASP A 57 -1.29 17.13 16.89
N VAL A 58 -0.65 18.29 17.09
CA VAL A 58 -0.90 19.51 16.32
C VAL A 58 -0.03 19.64 15.06
N GLY A 59 0.71 18.59 14.69
CA GLY A 59 1.52 18.54 13.47
C GLY A 59 2.82 19.35 13.50
N ARG A 60 3.31 19.75 14.69
CA ARG A 60 4.57 20.49 14.87
C ARG A 60 5.75 19.52 15.01
N THR A 61 5.95 18.68 13.98
CA THR A 61 6.88 17.54 14.00
C THR A 61 8.31 17.89 14.41
N ALA A 62 8.86 19.02 13.95
CA ALA A 62 10.23 19.42 14.29
C ALA A 62 10.41 19.75 15.78
N GLU A 63 9.44 20.41 16.38
CA GLU A 63 9.47 20.78 17.80
C GLU A 63 9.14 19.58 18.69
N ALA A 64 8.18 18.75 18.26
CA ALA A 64 7.90 17.47 18.89
C ALA A 64 9.15 16.59 18.92
N LEU A 65 9.87 16.49 17.80
CA LEU A 65 11.10 15.71 17.70
C LEU A 65 12.20 16.22 18.64
N ALA A 66 12.36 17.55 18.76
CA ALA A 66 13.30 18.13 19.72
C ALA A 66 12.90 17.79 21.18
N GLY A 67 11.62 17.92 21.51
CA GLY A 67 11.11 17.56 22.84
C GLY A 67 11.29 16.08 23.18
N ALA A 68 10.97 15.18 22.26
CA ALA A 68 11.13 13.74 22.44
C ALA A 68 12.61 13.34 22.57
N THR A 69 13.50 13.98 21.81
CA THR A 69 14.95 13.76 21.93
C THR A 69 15.46 14.17 23.31
N GLU A 70 14.99 15.30 23.84
CA GLU A 70 15.37 15.76 25.17
C GLU A 70 14.79 14.87 26.28
N ALA A 71 13.54 14.41 26.13
CA ALA A 71 12.93 13.46 27.06
C ALA A 71 13.74 12.15 27.12
N VAL A 72 14.07 11.56 25.97
CA VAL A 72 14.91 10.35 25.89
C VAL A 72 16.27 10.57 26.55
N ARG A 73 16.91 11.73 26.34
CA ARG A 73 18.18 12.06 26.99
C ARG A 73 18.04 12.06 28.52
N ARG A 74 17.03 12.75 29.06
CA ARG A 74 16.79 12.84 30.51
C ARG A 74 16.43 11.50 31.13
N TYR A 75 15.55 10.72 30.50
CA TYR A 75 15.23 9.38 31.00
C TYR A 75 16.42 8.43 30.93
N ARG A 76 17.32 8.59 29.95
CA ARG A 76 18.57 7.81 29.89
C ARG A 76 19.50 8.15 31.05
N ASP A 77 19.62 9.44 31.40
CA ASP A 77 20.40 9.87 32.56
C ASP A 77 19.80 9.31 33.86
N LEU A 78 18.47 9.34 34.00
CA LEU A 78 17.74 8.79 35.15
C LEU A 78 17.85 7.26 35.23
N ALA A 79 17.69 6.54 34.12
CA ALA A 79 17.83 5.08 34.06
C ALA A 79 19.27 4.62 34.37
N GLY A 80 20.27 5.47 34.15
CA GLY A 80 21.64 5.23 34.60
C GLY A 80 21.78 5.20 36.14
N SER A 81 20.88 5.89 36.85
CA SER A 81 20.84 5.92 38.32
C SER A 81 19.93 4.85 38.93
N ASP A 82 18.75 4.63 38.34
CA ASP A 82 17.81 3.57 38.74
C ASP A 82 17.08 3.01 37.51
N ALA A 83 17.66 1.98 36.90
CA ALA A 83 17.13 1.37 35.70
C ALA A 83 15.75 0.74 35.90
N ARG A 84 15.43 0.24 37.11
CA ARG A 84 14.14 -0.43 37.36
C ARG A 84 12.98 0.56 37.32
N VAL A 85 13.20 1.77 37.82
CA VAL A 85 12.16 2.81 37.89
C VAL A 85 11.94 3.47 36.53
N PHE A 86 13.02 3.83 35.82
CA PHE A 86 12.91 4.72 34.65
C PHE A 86 13.02 4.02 33.29
N ALA A 87 13.35 2.73 33.23
CA ALA A 87 13.37 2.00 31.95
C ALA A 87 12.01 1.98 31.22
N PRO A 88 10.84 1.87 31.90
CA PRO A 88 9.54 1.94 31.22
C PRO A 88 9.29 3.28 30.52
N ASP A 89 9.63 4.39 31.19
CA ASP A 89 9.45 5.74 30.66
C ASP A 89 10.44 6.02 29.53
N LEU A 90 11.69 5.58 29.68
CA LEU A 90 12.69 5.63 28.60
C LEU A 90 12.21 4.86 27.36
N ALA A 91 11.70 3.65 27.53
CA ALA A 91 11.20 2.82 26.43
C ALA A 91 10.00 3.46 25.73
N SER A 92 9.09 4.06 26.50
CA SER A 92 7.93 4.80 25.96
C SER A 92 8.36 6.05 25.19
N ALA A 93 9.31 6.83 25.73
CA ALA A 93 9.87 8.01 25.07
C ALA A 93 10.62 7.65 23.78
N LEU A 94 11.33 6.52 23.75
CA LEU A 94 11.99 5.99 22.55
C LEU A 94 10.97 5.59 21.47
N GLY A 95 9.82 5.03 21.86
CA GLY A 95 8.73 4.73 20.93
C GLY A 95 8.17 5.99 20.26
N LEU A 96 7.86 7.03 21.04
CA LEU A 96 7.43 8.33 20.51
C LEU A 96 8.50 8.96 19.61
N LEU A 97 9.77 8.89 20.01
CA LEU A 97 10.89 9.38 19.21
C LEU A 97 10.99 8.64 17.86
N ALA A 98 10.81 7.31 17.84
CA ALA A 98 10.84 6.52 16.62
C ALA A 98 9.75 6.97 15.62
N ASP A 99 8.53 7.20 16.08
CA ASP A 99 7.43 7.66 15.22
C ASP A 99 7.68 9.07 14.66
N LEU A 100 8.24 9.97 15.48
CA LEU A 100 8.60 11.32 15.06
C LEU A 100 9.80 11.35 14.09
N LEU A 101 10.80 10.49 14.29
CA LEU A 101 11.92 10.32 13.37
C LEU A 101 11.45 9.84 12.00
N HIS A 102 10.54 8.86 11.97
CA HIS A 102 9.92 8.41 10.72
C HIS A 102 9.13 9.53 10.03
N ALA A 103 8.29 10.27 10.78
CA ALA A 103 7.56 11.40 10.23
C ALA A 103 8.49 12.49 9.66
N ALA A 104 9.73 12.59 10.15
CA ALA A 104 10.77 13.47 9.64
C ALA A 104 11.65 12.85 8.52
N GLY A 105 11.35 11.62 8.07
CA GLY A 105 12.09 10.91 7.02
C GLY A 105 13.45 10.35 7.47
N ARG A 106 13.67 10.17 8.78
CA ARG A 106 14.90 9.66 9.39
C ARG A 106 14.75 8.18 9.76
N ASP A 107 14.41 7.35 8.78
CA ASP A 107 13.93 5.97 9.01
C ASP A 107 14.95 5.03 9.68
N ALA A 108 16.25 5.20 9.39
CA ALA A 108 17.31 4.42 10.03
C ALA A 108 17.38 4.70 11.55
N GLU A 109 17.31 5.96 11.94
CA GLU A 109 17.32 6.36 13.35
C GLU A 109 16.02 5.97 14.05
N ALA A 110 14.90 6.04 13.33
CA ALA A 110 13.61 5.55 13.81
C ALA A 110 13.66 4.05 14.12
N ALA A 111 14.27 3.24 13.25
CA ALA A 111 14.45 1.81 13.47
C ALA A 111 15.37 1.50 14.67
N ASP A 112 16.40 2.33 14.90
CA ASP A 112 17.29 2.18 16.05
C ASP A 112 16.58 2.51 17.36
N ALA A 113 15.83 3.61 17.42
CA ALA A 113 15.04 3.98 18.60
C ALA A 113 13.96 2.93 18.92
N ALA A 114 13.23 2.44 17.91
CA ALA A 114 12.23 1.39 18.09
C ALA A 114 12.85 0.07 18.58
N ARG A 115 14.09 -0.24 18.13
CA ARG A 115 14.80 -1.44 18.57
C ARG A 115 15.21 -1.34 20.03
N GLU A 116 15.73 -0.18 20.45
CA GLU A 116 16.09 0.09 21.85
C GLU A 116 14.85 -0.03 22.75
N ALA A 117 13.72 0.57 22.35
CA ALA A 117 12.45 0.45 23.09
C ALA A 117 12.00 -1.02 23.24
N ALA A 118 12.03 -1.80 22.16
CA ALA A 118 11.64 -3.21 22.20
C ALA A 118 12.58 -4.07 23.09
N VAL A 119 13.88 -3.75 23.12
CA VAL A 119 14.84 -4.42 24.02
C VAL A 119 14.53 -4.11 25.48
N LEU A 120 14.32 -2.84 25.83
CA LEU A 120 13.99 -2.43 27.20
C LEU A 120 12.68 -3.09 27.69
N PHE A 121 11.62 -3.05 26.87
CA PHE A 121 10.38 -3.73 27.23
C PHE A 121 10.53 -5.25 27.31
N ARG A 122 11.44 -5.87 26.55
CA ARG A 122 11.72 -7.31 26.65
C ARG A 122 12.42 -7.65 27.96
N GLU A 123 13.36 -6.82 28.39
CA GLU A 123 14.03 -6.99 29.67
C GLU A 123 13.04 -6.83 30.83
N LEU A 124 12.20 -5.80 30.79
CA LEU A 124 11.12 -5.58 31.76
C LEU A 124 10.12 -6.74 31.79
N ALA A 125 9.70 -7.25 30.63
CA ALA A 125 8.80 -8.40 30.49
C ALA A 125 9.47 -9.77 30.69
N GLY A 126 10.78 -9.82 30.97
CA GLY A 126 11.53 -11.05 31.27
C GLY A 126 12.12 -11.09 32.68
N SER A 127 12.12 -9.96 33.40
CA SER A 127 12.73 -9.78 34.72
C SER A 127 11.90 -10.38 35.87
N ALA A 128 11.51 -11.66 35.77
CA ALA A 128 11.11 -12.48 36.92
C ALA A 128 12.28 -13.33 37.47
N ALA A 129 13.43 -13.39 36.78
CA ALA A 129 14.49 -14.34 37.12
C ALA A 129 15.45 -13.89 38.25
N ASN A 130 15.31 -12.67 38.81
CA ASN A 130 16.26 -12.16 39.80
C ASN A 130 15.66 -11.17 40.82
N SER A 131 14.67 -11.62 41.59
CA SER A 131 14.23 -10.90 42.80
C SER A 131 13.55 -11.82 43.82
N VAL A 132 14.36 -12.60 44.55
CA VAL A 132 14.06 -12.90 45.95
C VAL A 132 14.39 -11.63 46.72
N ILE A 133 13.42 -11.02 47.39
CA ILE A 133 13.68 -9.99 48.41
C ILE A 133 13.67 -10.67 49.80
N PRO A 134 14.74 -10.58 50.60
CA PRO A 134 14.63 -10.60 52.04
C PRO A 134 14.67 -9.17 52.59
N GLY A 135 13.50 -8.70 53.03
CA GLY A 135 13.35 -7.79 54.16
C GLY A 135 13.54 -6.30 53.92
N GLU A 136 12.43 -5.56 53.97
CA GLU A 136 12.25 -4.49 54.96
C GLU A 136 10.76 -4.33 55.26
N ALA A 137 10.33 -4.90 56.38
CA ALA A 137 9.00 -4.67 56.92
C ALA A 137 8.95 -3.30 57.62
N PRO A 138 7.90 -2.49 57.43
CA PRO A 138 7.63 -1.39 58.35
C PRO A 138 7.13 -1.96 59.69
N SER A 139 7.76 -1.48 60.76
CA SER A 139 7.46 -1.81 62.14
C SER A 139 6.02 -1.43 62.55
N ASN A 140 5.20 -2.48 62.73
CA ASN A 140 4.39 -2.78 63.93
C ASN A 140 3.29 -1.79 64.37
N ILE A 141 2.01 -2.18 64.20
CA ILE A 141 0.99 -2.18 65.28
C ILE A 141 0.07 -3.41 65.10
N SER A 142 0.06 -4.26 66.13
CA SER A 142 -0.89 -5.33 66.44
C SER A 142 -2.37 -4.92 66.32
N ASP A 143 -3.20 -5.73 65.65
CA ASP A 143 -4.28 -6.45 66.33
C ASP A 143 -4.91 -7.50 65.39
N GLY A 144 -5.18 -8.68 65.98
CA GLY A 144 -5.54 -9.89 65.27
C GLY A 144 -6.99 -9.95 64.80
N ASN A 145 -7.16 -10.51 63.61
CA ASN A 145 -7.98 -11.71 63.39
C ASN A 145 -7.78 -12.15 61.94
N GLY A 146 -7.48 -13.44 61.77
CA GLY A 146 -7.13 -14.04 60.49
C GLY A 146 -8.26 -13.97 59.48
N ASP A 147 -7.96 -13.35 58.36
CA ASP A 147 -8.45 -13.71 57.04
C ASP A 147 -7.34 -13.28 56.06
N THR A 148 -6.29 -14.10 55.96
CA THR A 148 -5.32 -13.97 54.87
C THR A 148 -6.04 -14.40 53.61
N ARG A 149 -6.74 -13.46 52.99
CA ARG A 149 -6.95 -13.50 51.55
C ARG A 149 -5.56 -13.50 50.94
N ASP A 150 -5.25 -14.55 50.19
CA ASP A 150 -4.13 -14.58 49.28
C ASP A 150 -4.29 -13.37 48.34
N ASP A 151 -3.60 -12.28 48.65
CA ASP A 151 -3.49 -11.11 47.77
C ASP A 151 -2.67 -11.56 46.56
N GLU A 152 -3.30 -11.49 45.38
CA GLU A 152 -2.67 -11.68 44.07
C GLU A 152 -1.59 -10.59 43.89
N GLU A 153 -0.36 -10.87 44.33
CA GLU A 153 0.84 -10.24 43.78
C GLU A 153 0.93 -10.65 42.30
N GLY A 154 0.24 -9.91 41.44
CA GLY A 154 0.32 -10.04 40.00
C GLY A 154 1.77 -9.91 39.56
N ASP A 155 2.27 -10.91 38.83
CA ASP A 155 3.59 -10.92 38.22
C ASP A 155 3.84 -9.59 37.47
N GLU A 156 4.62 -8.67 38.05
CA GLU A 156 4.95 -7.35 37.47
C GLU A 156 5.50 -7.49 36.04
N THR A 157 6.12 -8.62 35.76
CA THR A 157 6.63 -9.05 34.45
C THR A 157 5.52 -9.16 33.38
N SER A 158 4.31 -9.54 33.77
CA SER A 158 3.15 -9.65 32.87
C SER A 158 2.64 -8.27 32.41
N LEU A 159 2.82 -7.24 33.24
CA LEU A 159 2.37 -5.86 32.95
C LEU A 159 3.03 -5.29 31.68
N PHE A 160 4.29 -5.66 31.41
CA PHE A 160 5.08 -5.11 30.30
C PHE A 160 4.89 -5.85 28.97
N LYS A 161 4.28 -7.05 28.97
CA LYS A 161 4.06 -7.84 27.75
C LYS A 161 3.24 -7.10 26.68
N PRO A 162 2.14 -6.38 26.99
CA PRO A 162 1.42 -5.57 26.00
C PRO A 162 2.30 -4.48 25.36
N TYR A 163 3.12 -3.80 26.17
CA TYR A 163 4.05 -2.76 25.70
C TYR A 163 5.16 -3.33 24.83
N LEU A 164 5.72 -4.49 25.21
CA LEU A 164 6.65 -5.23 24.38
C LEU A 164 6.04 -5.56 23.01
N ALA A 165 4.82 -6.10 22.99
CA ALA A 165 4.14 -6.46 21.75
C ALA A 165 3.89 -5.24 20.85
N ALA A 166 3.49 -4.11 21.42
CA ALA A 166 3.33 -2.85 20.71
C ALA A 166 4.68 -2.32 20.15
N ALA A 167 5.75 -2.35 20.96
CA ALA A 167 7.09 -1.93 20.54
C ALA A 167 7.67 -2.82 19.43
N LEU A 168 7.47 -4.14 19.51
CA LEU A 168 7.87 -5.08 18.45
C LEU A 168 7.10 -4.86 17.15
N ASN A 169 5.80 -4.54 17.25
CA ASN A 169 4.99 -4.19 16.09
C ASN A 169 5.50 -2.89 15.44
N ASN A 170 5.82 -1.86 16.23
CA ASN A 170 6.43 -0.62 15.73
C ASN A 170 7.78 -0.91 15.06
N LEU A 171 8.67 -1.63 15.74
CA LEU A 171 9.97 -2.06 15.22
C LEU A 171 9.84 -2.79 13.89
N SER A 172 8.86 -3.69 13.74
CA SER A 172 8.60 -4.39 12.48
C SER A 172 8.26 -3.43 11.34
N VAL A 173 7.46 -2.39 11.61
CA VAL A 173 7.16 -1.36 10.60
C VAL A 173 8.43 -0.58 10.24
N ARG A 174 9.18 -0.10 11.23
CA ARG A 174 10.42 0.69 11.00
C ARG A 174 11.50 -0.10 10.26
N LEU A 175 11.67 -1.39 10.58
CA LEU A 175 12.64 -2.27 9.92
C LEU A 175 12.30 -2.49 8.44
N HIS A 176 11.02 -2.58 8.10
CA HIS A 176 10.61 -2.69 6.71
C HIS A 176 10.84 -1.39 5.93
N ASP A 177 10.59 -0.23 6.53
CA ASP A 177 10.79 1.05 5.86
C ASP A 177 12.25 1.27 5.44
N ILE A 178 13.20 0.64 6.14
CA ILE A 178 14.63 0.62 5.77
C ILE A 178 15.06 -0.59 4.92
N GLY A 179 14.11 -1.42 4.47
CA GLY A 179 14.33 -2.60 3.62
C GLY A 179 14.88 -3.84 4.35
N SER A 180 14.77 -3.91 5.68
CA SER A 180 15.20 -5.04 6.50
C SER A 180 14.08 -6.07 6.70
N ASP A 181 13.53 -6.59 5.59
CA ASP A 181 12.28 -7.38 5.60
C ASP A 181 12.35 -8.67 6.44
N ALA A 182 13.50 -9.34 6.48
CA ALA A 182 13.67 -10.54 7.30
C ALA A 182 13.57 -10.23 8.80
N ALA A 183 14.25 -9.17 9.26
CA ALA A 183 14.18 -8.75 10.66
C ALA A 183 12.79 -8.17 10.99
N ALA A 184 12.16 -7.47 10.04
CA ALA A 184 10.80 -6.99 10.17
C ALA A 184 9.81 -8.14 10.37
N LEU A 185 9.95 -9.23 9.61
CA LEU A 185 9.14 -10.43 9.74
C LEU A 185 9.31 -11.09 11.11
N ASP A 186 10.55 -11.23 11.58
CA ASP A 186 10.83 -11.83 12.89
C ASP A 186 10.20 -11.00 14.03
N ALA A 187 10.34 -9.67 14.00
CA ALA A 187 9.71 -8.77 14.97
C ALA A 187 8.16 -8.86 14.93
N SER A 188 7.56 -8.94 13.74
CA SER A 188 6.11 -9.13 13.57
C SER A 188 5.63 -10.47 14.14
N ARG A 189 6.38 -11.56 13.92
CA ARG A 189 6.05 -12.89 14.46
C ARG A 189 6.11 -12.90 15.98
N GLU A 190 7.12 -12.27 16.56
CA GLU A 190 7.25 -12.15 18.01
C GLU A 190 6.11 -11.31 18.61
N ALA A 191 5.79 -10.15 18.02
CA ALA A 191 4.67 -9.31 18.46
C ALA A 191 3.35 -10.10 18.50
N VAL A 192 3.03 -10.83 17.41
CA VAL A 192 1.83 -11.67 17.34
C VAL A 192 1.85 -12.80 18.36
N ALA A 193 3.01 -13.43 18.61
CA ALA A 193 3.13 -14.49 19.60
C ALA A 193 2.81 -13.97 21.02
N VAL A 194 3.36 -12.81 21.39
CA VAL A 194 3.09 -12.17 22.69
C VAL A 194 1.61 -11.77 22.79
N TYR A 195 1.05 -11.16 21.76
CA TYR A 195 -0.38 -10.80 21.76
C TYR A 195 -1.31 -12.00 21.83
N ARG A 196 -0.98 -13.14 21.19
CA ARG A 196 -1.77 -14.37 21.31
C ARG A 196 -1.73 -14.95 22.72
N GLU A 197 -0.58 -14.90 23.38
CA GLU A 197 -0.44 -15.32 24.78
C GLU A 197 -1.31 -14.46 25.72
N LEU A 198 -1.29 -13.14 25.52
CA LEU A 198 -2.13 -12.20 26.27
C LEU A 198 -3.62 -12.41 25.98
N ALA A 199 -3.99 -12.60 24.71
CA ALA A 199 -5.38 -12.80 24.31
C ALA A 199 -5.96 -14.13 24.83
N ALA A 200 -5.12 -15.12 25.13
CA ALA A 200 -5.58 -16.36 25.76
C ALA A 200 -6.03 -16.17 27.22
N GLN A 201 -5.52 -15.12 27.89
CA GLN A 201 -5.84 -14.78 29.28
C GLN A 201 -6.95 -13.74 29.36
N SER A 202 -6.77 -12.63 28.64
CA SER A 202 -7.68 -11.48 28.64
C SER A 202 -7.90 -10.99 27.21
N PRO A 203 -8.79 -11.64 26.42
CA PRO A 203 -8.99 -11.29 25.02
C PRO A 203 -9.37 -9.83 24.79
N ASP A 204 -10.26 -9.26 25.62
CA ASP A 204 -10.89 -7.97 25.33
C ASP A 204 -9.90 -6.79 25.37
N ASP A 205 -8.84 -6.86 26.20
CA ASP A 205 -7.87 -5.77 26.37
C ASP A 205 -6.85 -5.67 25.24
N VAL A 206 -6.53 -6.78 24.58
CA VAL A 206 -5.45 -6.86 23.58
C VAL A 206 -5.93 -7.19 22.17
N SER A 207 -7.23 -7.45 21.99
CA SER A 207 -7.81 -7.83 20.69
C SER A 207 -7.50 -6.85 19.57
N GLY A 208 -7.53 -5.53 19.85
CA GLY A 208 -7.21 -4.50 18.86
C GLY A 208 -5.74 -4.50 18.44
N GLY A 209 -4.83 -4.62 19.41
CA GLY A 209 -3.40 -4.76 19.17
C GLY A 209 -3.07 -6.03 18.38
N LEU A 210 -3.64 -7.17 18.79
CA LEU A 210 -3.48 -8.45 18.10
C LEU A 210 -3.96 -8.38 16.65
N ALA A 211 -5.16 -7.85 16.40
CA ALA A 211 -5.71 -7.76 15.04
C ALA A 211 -4.84 -6.88 14.12
N THR A 212 -4.32 -5.77 14.65
CA THR A 212 -3.40 -4.87 13.93
C THR A 212 -2.08 -5.58 13.62
N SER A 213 -1.47 -6.24 14.60
CA SER A 213 -0.21 -6.97 14.41
C SER A 213 -0.34 -8.17 13.47
N LEU A 214 -1.48 -8.88 13.48
CA LEU A 214 -1.77 -9.92 12.49
C LEU A 214 -1.84 -9.33 11.07
N GLY A 215 -2.44 -8.14 10.89
CA GLY A 215 -2.47 -7.43 9.61
C GLY A 215 -1.06 -7.10 9.10
N ASN A 216 -0.20 -6.57 9.97
CA ASN A 216 1.19 -6.27 9.65
C ASN A 216 1.98 -7.52 9.31
N LEU A 217 1.88 -8.58 10.14
CA LEU A 217 2.52 -9.86 9.87
C LEU A 217 2.10 -10.43 8.51
N ALA A 218 0.82 -10.37 8.15
CA ALA A 218 0.35 -10.84 6.85
C ALA A 218 0.98 -10.07 5.68
N ASN A 219 1.19 -8.75 5.82
CA ASN A 219 1.87 -7.96 4.79
C ASN A 219 3.35 -8.37 4.66
N ARG A 220 4.05 -8.55 5.79
CA ARG A 220 5.45 -9.05 5.80
C ARG A 220 5.57 -10.44 5.17
N LEU A 221 4.61 -11.32 5.42
CA LEU A 221 4.57 -12.66 4.85
C LEU A 221 4.36 -12.65 3.32
N ASP A 222 3.58 -11.71 2.79
CA ASP A 222 3.45 -11.54 1.33
C ASP A 222 4.77 -11.08 0.69
N GLU A 223 5.50 -10.17 1.35
CA GLU A 223 6.79 -9.64 0.88
C GLU A 223 7.86 -10.73 0.76
N VAL A 224 7.91 -11.68 1.71
CA VAL A 224 8.84 -12.82 1.66
C VAL A 224 8.32 -14.01 0.84
N GLY A 225 7.15 -13.90 0.20
CA GLY A 225 6.59 -14.91 -0.70
C GLY A 225 5.91 -16.09 -0.02
N THR A 226 5.42 -15.92 1.22
CA THR A 226 4.73 -16.96 2.01
C THR A 226 3.20 -16.79 1.99
N ALA A 227 2.62 -16.79 0.78
CA ALA A 227 1.21 -16.44 0.55
C ALA A 227 0.18 -17.32 1.31
N ALA A 228 0.48 -18.60 1.57
CA ALA A 228 -0.42 -19.48 2.31
C ALA A 228 -0.53 -19.09 3.78
N GLU A 229 0.61 -18.81 4.44
CA GLU A 229 0.64 -18.34 5.82
C GLU A 229 -0.02 -16.96 5.93
N ALA A 230 0.29 -16.04 5.00
CA ALA A 230 -0.34 -14.72 4.94
C ALA A 230 -1.88 -14.79 4.87
N LEU A 231 -2.42 -15.72 4.08
CA LEU A 231 -3.86 -15.95 3.96
C LEU A 231 -4.47 -16.41 5.30
N GLU A 232 -3.84 -17.36 5.99
CA GLU A 232 -4.31 -17.85 7.29
C GLU A 232 -4.31 -16.75 8.35
N ILE A 233 -3.20 -16.00 8.45
CA ILE A 233 -3.02 -14.88 9.38
C ILE A 233 -4.05 -13.77 9.11
N THR A 234 -4.29 -13.43 7.85
CA THR A 234 -5.32 -12.42 7.52
C THR A 234 -6.72 -12.91 7.87
N GLY A 235 -6.98 -14.21 7.70
CA GLY A 235 -8.24 -14.83 8.12
C GLY A 235 -8.46 -14.75 9.64
N GLU A 236 -7.39 -14.87 10.43
CA GLU A 236 -7.42 -14.66 11.87
C GLU A 236 -7.70 -13.20 12.24
N ALA A 237 -6.98 -12.25 11.62
CA ALA A 237 -7.22 -10.81 11.82
C ALA A 237 -8.69 -10.44 11.55
N ALA A 238 -9.28 -10.99 10.47
CA ALA A 238 -10.66 -10.75 10.10
C ALA A 238 -11.65 -11.24 11.18
N ARG A 239 -11.39 -12.39 11.81
CA ARG A 239 -12.23 -12.91 12.90
C ARG A 239 -12.17 -12.02 14.14
N TRP A 240 -10.98 -11.52 14.49
CA TRP A 240 -10.81 -10.59 15.61
C TRP A 240 -11.53 -9.26 15.35
N HIS A 241 -11.30 -8.63 14.20
CA HIS A 241 -12.01 -7.40 13.83
C HIS A 241 -13.53 -7.61 13.75
N GLN A 242 -14.01 -8.80 13.35
CA GLN A 242 -15.44 -9.09 13.33
C GLN A 242 -16.03 -9.16 14.74
N ARG A 243 -15.32 -9.77 15.69
CA ARG A 243 -15.72 -9.80 17.10
C ARG A 243 -15.77 -8.39 17.69
N LEU A 244 -14.70 -7.62 17.48
CA LEU A 244 -14.57 -6.24 17.95
C LEU A 244 -15.65 -5.32 17.37
N ALA A 245 -15.95 -5.44 16.07
CA ALA A 245 -17.03 -4.69 15.44
C ALA A 245 -18.43 -5.06 15.97
N GLY A 246 -18.58 -6.24 16.59
CA GLY A 246 -19.81 -6.59 17.31
C GLY A 246 -19.95 -5.90 18.67
N GLN A 247 -18.84 -5.50 19.29
CA GLN A 247 -18.79 -4.83 20.60
C GLN A 247 -18.82 -3.30 20.42
N ASP A 248 -17.97 -2.76 19.55
CA ASP A 248 -17.91 -1.35 19.18
C ASP A 248 -17.89 -1.19 17.64
N PRO A 249 -19.07 -1.13 17.01
CA PRO A 249 -19.17 -0.99 15.57
C PRO A 249 -18.54 0.31 15.04
N ALA A 250 -18.61 1.42 15.79
CA ALA A 250 -18.16 2.71 15.29
C ALA A 250 -16.64 2.72 15.05
N THR A 251 -15.89 2.14 15.99
CA THR A 251 -14.43 2.06 15.91
C THR A 251 -13.96 0.98 14.93
N TYR A 252 -14.58 -0.20 14.94
CA TYR A 252 -14.01 -1.38 14.28
C TYR A 252 -14.64 -1.77 12.94
N LEU A 253 -15.79 -1.25 12.53
CA LEU A 253 -16.33 -1.52 11.19
C LEU A 253 -15.38 -1.07 10.05
N PRO A 254 -14.72 0.10 10.12
CA PRO A 254 -13.73 0.48 9.10
C PRO A 254 -12.55 -0.50 9.02
N LEU A 255 -12.02 -0.92 10.18
CA LEU A 255 -10.90 -1.86 10.27
C LEU A 255 -11.28 -3.26 9.76
N LEU A 256 -12.49 -3.72 10.08
CA LEU A 256 -13.05 -4.96 9.55
C LEU A 256 -13.16 -4.90 8.02
N ALA A 257 -13.69 -3.80 7.47
CA ALA A 257 -13.86 -3.64 6.04
C ALA A 257 -12.51 -3.64 5.29
N GLN A 258 -11.49 -2.95 5.84
CA GLN A 258 -10.12 -2.99 5.33
C GLN A 258 -9.54 -4.42 5.37
N THR A 259 -9.67 -5.10 6.50
CA THR A 259 -9.15 -6.48 6.67
C THR A 259 -9.83 -7.45 5.71
N MET A 260 -11.14 -7.31 5.48
CA MET A 260 -11.88 -8.12 4.50
C MET A 260 -11.39 -7.89 3.07
N ASN A 261 -11.07 -6.66 2.67
CA ASN A 261 -10.47 -6.41 1.35
C ASN A 261 -9.14 -7.13 1.20
N ASN A 262 -8.25 -7.03 2.20
CA ASN A 262 -6.94 -7.69 2.17
C ASN A 262 -7.09 -9.21 2.11
N LEU A 263 -8.01 -9.77 2.92
CA LEU A 263 -8.34 -11.19 2.90
C LEU A 263 -8.84 -11.64 1.53
N ALA A 264 -9.71 -10.86 0.90
CA ALA A 264 -10.26 -11.20 -0.40
C ALA A 264 -9.21 -11.18 -1.52
N VAL A 265 -8.27 -10.23 -1.47
CA VAL A 265 -7.13 -10.19 -2.41
C VAL A 265 -6.27 -11.44 -2.26
N ARG A 266 -5.91 -11.84 -1.02
CA ARG A 266 -5.13 -13.06 -0.76
C ARG A 266 -5.89 -14.33 -1.18
N GLN A 267 -7.19 -14.41 -0.90
CA GLN A 267 -8.04 -15.51 -1.37
C GLN A 267 -8.07 -15.59 -2.91
N ARG A 268 -8.14 -14.45 -3.60
CA ARG A 268 -8.10 -14.38 -5.07
C ARG A 268 -6.78 -14.91 -5.62
N LEU A 269 -5.66 -14.45 -5.06
CA LEU A 269 -4.31 -14.87 -5.47
C LEU A 269 -4.06 -16.37 -5.17
N ALA A 270 -4.61 -16.90 -4.09
CA ALA A 270 -4.59 -18.33 -3.77
C ALA A 270 -5.57 -19.17 -4.62
N GLY A 271 -6.33 -18.56 -5.54
CA GLY A 271 -7.30 -19.27 -6.39
C GLY A 271 -8.61 -19.64 -5.69
N HIS A 272 -8.84 -19.20 -4.44
CA HIS A 272 -10.06 -19.44 -3.67
C HIS A 272 -11.21 -18.51 -4.12
N ARG A 273 -11.59 -18.59 -5.39
CA ARG A 273 -12.50 -17.65 -6.08
C ARG A 273 -13.84 -17.44 -5.35
N THR A 274 -14.50 -18.51 -4.92
CA THR A 274 -15.80 -18.41 -4.24
C THR A 274 -15.69 -17.66 -2.91
N ALA A 275 -14.65 -17.95 -2.13
CA ALA A 275 -14.39 -17.26 -0.86
C ALA A 275 -14.07 -15.78 -1.12
N ALA A 276 -13.21 -15.48 -2.11
CA ALA A 276 -12.87 -14.12 -2.48
C ALA A 276 -14.12 -13.29 -2.84
N ILE A 277 -15.04 -13.84 -3.65
CA ILE A 277 -16.30 -13.15 -4.01
C ILE A 277 -17.13 -12.84 -2.76
N ALA A 278 -17.28 -13.81 -1.86
CA ALA A 278 -18.06 -13.64 -0.64
C ALA A 278 -17.44 -12.56 0.26
N THR A 279 -16.13 -12.63 0.49
CA THR A 279 -15.39 -11.70 1.34
C THR A 279 -15.41 -10.27 0.76
N THR A 280 -15.15 -10.07 -0.54
CA THR A 280 -15.19 -8.72 -1.11
C THR A 280 -16.61 -8.13 -1.07
N ARG A 281 -17.66 -8.93 -1.25
CA ARG A 281 -19.05 -8.45 -1.11
C ARG A 281 -19.33 -7.96 0.31
N GLN A 282 -18.80 -8.64 1.34
CA GLN A 282 -18.92 -8.16 2.71
C GLN A 282 -18.19 -6.83 2.90
N ALA A 283 -16.95 -6.70 2.42
CA ALA A 283 -16.20 -5.44 2.47
C ALA A 283 -16.96 -4.28 1.78
N VAL A 284 -17.49 -4.51 0.57
CA VAL A 284 -18.30 -3.52 -0.15
C VAL A 284 -19.54 -3.11 0.65
N ASN A 285 -20.24 -4.06 1.26
CA ASN A 285 -21.43 -3.75 2.07
C ASN A 285 -21.08 -2.91 3.30
N LEU A 286 -19.97 -3.22 3.98
CA LEU A 286 -19.47 -2.44 5.11
C LEU A 286 -19.14 -1.01 4.67
N TYR A 287 -18.36 -0.85 3.60
CA TYR A 287 -18.00 0.48 3.09
C TYR A 287 -19.19 1.26 2.51
N ARG A 288 -20.21 0.60 1.96
CA ARG A 288 -21.47 1.27 1.58
C ARG A 288 -22.18 1.85 2.81
N GLY A 289 -22.25 1.08 3.90
CA GLY A 289 -22.83 1.56 5.16
C GLY A 289 -22.06 2.74 5.74
N LEU A 290 -20.73 2.66 5.73
CA LEU A 290 -19.84 3.75 6.20
C LEU A 290 -19.96 4.99 5.31
N ALA A 291 -19.90 4.85 3.99
CA ALA A 291 -20.00 5.96 3.04
C ALA A 291 -21.39 6.62 3.04
N ALA A 292 -22.45 5.89 3.42
CA ALA A 292 -23.78 6.49 3.60
C ALA A 292 -23.85 7.43 4.82
N ARG A 293 -23.00 7.22 5.83
CA ARG A 293 -22.95 8.02 7.07
C ARG A 293 -21.92 9.14 6.97
N GLU A 294 -20.75 8.81 6.44
CA GLU A 294 -19.59 9.70 6.30
C GLU A 294 -19.03 9.61 4.87
N PRO A 295 -19.72 10.23 3.88
CA PRO A 295 -19.36 10.11 2.48
C PRO A 295 -17.93 10.60 2.20
N ASP A 296 -17.50 11.69 2.83
CA ASP A 296 -16.20 12.32 2.55
C ASP A 296 -15.03 11.42 2.99
N SER A 297 -15.21 10.62 4.04
CA SER A 297 -14.21 9.69 4.56
C SER A 297 -14.17 8.36 3.77
N TYR A 298 -15.35 7.82 3.41
CA TYR A 298 -15.44 6.41 2.98
C TYR A 298 -15.82 6.17 1.51
N THR A 299 -16.19 7.20 0.74
CA THR A 299 -16.55 7.00 -0.68
C THR A 299 -15.37 6.48 -1.51
N GLY A 300 -14.14 6.96 -1.25
CA GLY A 300 -12.94 6.43 -1.91
C GLY A 300 -12.65 4.97 -1.54
N HIS A 301 -12.80 4.62 -0.26
CA HIS A 301 -12.64 3.25 0.22
C HIS A 301 -13.69 2.29 -0.37
N LEU A 302 -14.93 2.76 -0.54
CA LEU A 302 -15.97 2.02 -1.24
C LEU A 302 -15.58 1.75 -2.70
N ALA A 303 -15.07 2.76 -3.42
CA ALA A 303 -14.62 2.58 -4.81
C ALA A 303 -13.51 1.53 -4.93
N MET A 304 -12.49 1.58 -4.06
CA MET A 304 -11.43 0.56 -4.01
C MET A 304 -11.97 -0.86 -3.75
N SER A 305 -12.96 -0.99 -2.86
CA SER A 305 -13.58 -2.28 -2.54
C SER A 305 -14.39 -2.83 -3.71
N LEU A 306 -15.08 -1.96 -4.44
CA LEU A 306 -15.83 -2.33 -5.64
C LEU A 306 -14.88 -2.71 -6.80
N ASP A 307 -13.72 -2.06 -6.94
CA ASP A 307 -12.69 -2.45 -7.90
C ASP A 307 -12.17 -3.86 -7.61
N ASN A 308 -11.88 -4.16 -6.34
CA ASN A 308 -11.51 -5.52 -5.92
C ASN A 308 -12.62 -6.52 -6.27
N LEU A 309 -13.88 -6.16 -6.05
CA LEU A 309 -15.02 -7.04 -6.35
C LEU A 309 -15.12 -7.29 -7.86
N ALA A 310 -14.97 -6.24 -8.66
CA ALA A 310 -14.96 -6.33 -10.11
C ALA A 310 -13.84 -7.26 -10.61
N ASN A 311 -12.64 -7.17 -10.05
CA ASN A 311 -11.51 -8.03 -10.43
C ASN A 311 -11.77 -9.49 -10.05
N VAL A 312 -12.21 -9.76 -8.83
CA VAL A 312 -12.55 -11.13 -8.40
C VAL A 312 -13.67 -11.73 -9.26
N LEU A 313 -14.70 -10.94 -9.59
CA LEU A 313 -15.80 -11.40 -10.45
C LEU A 313 -15.34 -11.70 -11.87
N HIS A 314 -14.41 -10.89 -12.41
CA HIS A 314 -13.82 -11.12 -13.73
C HIS A 314 -13.02 -12.42 -13.76
N ASP A 315 -12.15 -12.65 -12.78
CA ASP A 315 -11.35 -13.88 -12.66
C ASP A 315 -12.22 -15.14 -12.50
N ALA A 316 -13.44 -14.97 -11.97
CA ALA A 316 -14.45 -16.03 -11.87
C ALA A 316 -15.34 -16.18 -13.11
N GLY A 317 -15.10 -15.41 -14.19
CA GLY A 317 -15.89 -15.45 -15.42
C GLY A 317 -17.28 -14.82 -15.31
N ARG A 318 -17.57 -14.07 -14.23
CA ARG A 318 -18.86 -13.41 -14.00
C ARG A 318 -18.92 -12.03 -14.67
N THR A 319 -18.72 -12.01 -15.99
CA THR A 319 -18.50 -10.78 -16.78
C THR A 319 -19.56 -9.70 -16.58
N VAL A 320 -20.85 -10.06 -16.50
CA VAL A 320 -21.95 -9.09 -16.31
C VAL A 320 -21.88 -8.41 -14.95
N ASP A 321 -21.71 -9.18 -13.87
CA ASP A 321 -21.60 -8.61 -12.52
C ASP A 321 -20.34 -7.76 -12.39
N ALA A 322 -19.26 -8.23 -13.02
CA ALA A 322 -17.97 -7.57 -13.01
C ALA A 322 -18.00 -6.24 -13.77
N LEU A 323 -18.77 -6.15 -14.87
CA LEU A 323 -19.01 -4.91 -15.60
C LEU A 323 -19.84 -3.92 -14.75
N GLY A 324 -20.92 -4.38 -14.12
CA GLY A 324 -21.75 -3.54 -13.25
C GLY A 324 -20.96 -2.91 -12.11
N ALA A 325 -20.10 -3.69 -11.44
CA ALA A 325 -19.23 -3.18 -10.39
C ALA A 325 -18.24 -2.12 -10.91
N THR A 326 -17.60 -2.34 -12.06
CA THR A 326 -16.67 -1.34 -12.64
C THR A 326 -17.37 -0.06 -13.11
N GLN A 327 -18.63 -0.14 -13.57
CA GLN A 327 -19.42 1.04 -13.89
C GLN A 327 -19.68 1.89 -12.64
N GLU A 328 -20.09 1.26 -11.53
CA GLU A 328 -20.29 1.95 -10.24
C GLU A 328 -19.00 2.62 -9.74
N VAL A 329 -17.85 1.93 -9.82
CA VAL A 329 -16.54 2.52 -9.49
C VAL A 329 -16.27 3.77 -10.31
N THR A 330 -16.44 3.69 -11.63
CA THR A 330 -16.12 4.80 -12.54
C THR A 330 -17.01 6.01 -12.26
N GLU A 331 -18.29 5.79 -11.96
CA GLU A 331 -19.20 6.86 -11.54
C GLU A 331 -18.79 7.50 -10.20
N ILE A 332 -18.31 6.69 -9.25
CA ILE A 332 -17.81 7.20 -7.97
C ILE A 332 -16.54 8.05 -8.20
N TYR A 333 -15.55 7.54 -8.93
CA TYR A 333 -14.32 8.30 -9.18
C TYR A 333 -14.56 9.59 -9.98
N ARG A 334 -15.52 9.61 -10.92
CA ARG A 334 -15.92 10.86 -11.59
C ARG A 334 -16.38 11.92 -10.58
N LYS A 335 -17.23 11.55 -9.61
CA LYS A 335 -17.68 12.46 -8.54
C LYS A 335 -16.55 12.87 -7.59
N LEU A 336 -15.62 11.97 -7.30
CA LEU A 336 -14.48 12.25 -6.42
C LEU A 336 -13.47 13.21 -7.07
N VAL A 337 -13.26 13.10 -8.39
CA VAL A 337 -12.41 14.02 -9.16
C VAL A 337 -12.92 15.46 -9.11
N GLU A 338 -14.24 15.67 -9.08
CA GLU A 338 -14.83 17.02 -8.92
C GLU A 338 -14.45 17.70 -7.59
N ARG A 339 -14.10 16.90 -6.57
CA ARG A 339 -13.75 17.37 -5.22
C ARG A 339 -12.24 17.45 -4.99
N ASN A 340 -11.50 16.46 -5.48
CA ASN A 340 -10.04 16.38 -5.36
C ASN A 340 -9.46 15.68 -6.59
N GLU A 341 -9.25 16.46 -7.64
CA GLU A 341 -8.74 15.96 -8.90
C GLU A 341 -7.37 15.27 -8.74
N SER A 342 -6.44 15.88 -8.01
CA SER A 342 -5.09 15.34 -7.83
C SER A 342 -5.07 13.94 -7.21
N ALA A 343 -5.98 13.65 -6.27
CA ALA A 343 -6.03 12.35 -5.61
C ALA A 343 -6.73 11.27 -6.46
N TYR A 344 -7.70 11.66 -7.28
CA TYR A 344 -8.61 10.69 -7.92
C TYR A 344 -8.51 10.60 -9.44
N LEU A 345 -7.68 11.41 -10.10
CA LEU A 345 -7.51 11.36 -11.56
C LEU A 345 -6.87 10.03 -12.02
N ALA A 346 -5.85 9.55 -11.32
CA ALA A 346 -5.20 8.28 -11.63
C ALA A 346 -6.12 7.06 -11.36
N PRO A 347 -6.84 6.98 -10.22
CA PRO A 347 -7.87 5.97 -10.01
C PRO A 347 -8.98 5.98 -11.08
N LEU A 348 -9.45 7.15 -11.51
CA LEU A 348 -10.44 7.26 -12.60
C LEU A 348 -9.89 6.70 -13.92
N ALA A 349 -8.66 7.05 -14.28
CA ALA A 349 -8.03 6.54 -15.51
C ALA A 349 -7.92 5.01 -15.49
N MET A 350 -7.58 4.44 -14.34
CA MET A 350 -7.51 2.99 -14.14
C MET A 350 -8.88 2.33 -14.25
N SER A 351 -9.91 2.88 -13.60
CA SER A 351 -11.26 2.32 -13.64
C SER A 351 -11.84 2.37 -15.06
N LEU A 352 -11.59 3.44 -15.82
CA LEU A 352 -11.99 3.57 -17.22
C LEU A 352 -11.29 2.55 -18.13
N ASN A 353 -10.00 2.31 -17.93
CA ASN A 353 -9.28 1.27 -18.69
C ASN A 353 -9.84 -0.12 -18.40
N ASN A 354 -10.13 -0.43 -17.13
CA ASN A 354 -10.77 -1.69 -16.74
C ASN A 354 -12.20 -1.80 -17.29
N LEU A 355 -12.95 -0.69 -17.29
CA LEU A 355 -14.30 -0.61 -17.84
C LEU A 355 -14.28 -0.96 -19.33
N ALA A 356 -13.33 -0.40 -20.08
CA ALA A 356 -13.22 -0.65 -21.49
C ALA A 356 -12.95 -2.11 -21.83
N VAL A 357 -11.99 -2.75 -21.15
CA VAL A 357 -11.71 -4.19 -21.32
C VAL A 357 -12.96 -5.03 -21.07
N ARG A 358 -13.76 -4.69 -20.05
CA ARG A 358 -15.00 -5.41 -19.70
C ARG A 358 -16.13 -5.15 -20.70
N LEU A 359 -16.24 -3.92 -21.21
CA LEU A 359 -17.19 -3.57 -22.27
C LEU A 359 -16.87 -4.30 -23.56
N ALA A 360 -15.59 -4.37 -23.95
CA ALA A 360 -15.12 -5.12 -25.11
C ALA A 360 -15.45 -6.61 -24.96
N ALA A 361 -15.17 -7.21 -23.79
CA ALA A 361 -15.53 -8.61 -23.49
C ALA A 361 -17.05 -8.86 -23.51
N ALA A 362 -17.86 -7.85 -23.21
CA ALA A 362 -19.31 -7.89 -23.32
C ALA A 362 -19.85 -7.57 -24.74
N GLY A 363 -18.96 -7.32 -25.71
CA GLY A 363 -19.33 -6.97 -27.10
C GLY A 363 -19.78 -5.53 -27.30
N ARG A 364 -19.70 -4.67 -26.28
CA ARG A 364 -20.10 -3.25 -26.30
C ARG A 364 -18.96 -2.37 -26.84
N ARG A 365 -18.57 -2.61 -28.09
CA ARG A 365 -17.35 -2.06 -28.71
C ARG A 365 -17.27 -0.53 -28.74
N ASP A 366 -18.35 0.16 -29.08
CA ASP A 366 -18.34 1.63 -29.16
C ASP A 366 -18.11 2.27 -27.78
N GLU A 367 -18.69 1.69 -26.74
CA GLU A 367 -18.53 2.15 -25.37
C GLU A 367 -17.14 1.81 -24.83
N ALA A 368 -16.58 0.64 -25.21
CA ALA A 368 -15.20 0.28 -24.89
C ALA A 368 -14.23 1.30 -25.48
N LEU A 369 -14.37 1.61 -26.78
CA LEU A 369 -13.53 2.61 -27.45
C LEU A 369 -13.63 3.99 -26.79
N ALA A 370 -14.83 4.42 -26.40
CA ALA A 370 -15.02 5.69 -25.69
C ALA A 370 -14.29 5.69 -24.33
N ALA A 371 -14.44 4.63 -23.54
CA ALA A 371 -13.80 4.50 -22.24
C ALA A 371 -12.26 4.42 -22.36
N THR A 372 -11.73 3.65 -23.31
CA THR A 372 -10.28 3.56 -23.54
C THR A 372 -9.69 4.88 -24.03
N ALA A 373 -10.40 5.62 -24.87
CA ALA A 373 -9.97 6.94 -25.34
C ALA A 373 -9.89 7.95 -24.18
N GLU A 374 -10.89 7.96 -23.30
CA GLU A 374 -10.90 8.78 -22.08
C GLU A 374 -9.73 8.40 -21.15
N ALA A 375 -9.57 7.10 -20.84
CA ALA A 375 -8.47 6.60 -20.02
C ALA A 375 -7.09 6.99 -20.58
N THR A 376 -6.89 6.84 -21.89
CA THR A 376 -5.64 7.20 -22.57
C THR A 376 -5.37 8.70 -22.48
N ALA A 377 -6.40 9.54 -22.62
CA ALA A 377 -6.26 10.99 -22.49
C ALA A 377 -5.83 11.38 -21.06
N LEU A 378 -6.43 10.77 -20.04
CA LEU A 378 -6.08 10.98 -18.64
C LEU A 378 -4.65 10.50 -18.33
N TYR A 379 -4.30 9.28 -18.73
CA TYR A 379 -2.93 8.77 -18.55
C TYR A 379 -1.90 9.59 -19.32
N ARG A 380 -2.24 10.17 -20.47
CA ARG A 380 -1.32 11.05 -21.20
C ARG A 380 -1.08 12.35 -20.44
N ARG A 381 -2.08 12.88 -19.74
CA ARG A 381 -1.90 14.03 -18.85
C ARG A 381 -1.04 13.65 -17.65
N LEU A 382 -1.40 12.58 -16.94
CA LEU A 382 -0.67 12.08 -15.77
C LEU A 382 0.80 11.77 -16.09
N ALA A 383 1.10 11.12 -17.21
CA ALA A 383 2.46 10.80 -17.61
C ALA A 383 3.27 11.99 -18.12
N ARG A 384 2.65 13.14 -18.44
CA ARG A 384 3.39 14.39 -18.69
C ARG A 384 3.90 14.99 -17.38
N ASP A 385 3.08 14.91 -16.33
CA ASP A 385 3.38 15.49 -15.02
C ASP A 385 4.31 14.57 -14.21
N ASN A 386 4.04 13.26 -14.21
CA ASN A 386 4.88 12.24 -13.57
C ASN A 386 5.10 11.02 -14.49
N PRO A 387 6.07 11.10 -15.43
CA PRO A 387 6.35 9.99 -16.36
C PRO A 387 6.77 8.70 -15.67
N HIS A 388 7.52 8.78 -14.56
CA HIS A 388 8.03 7.60 -13.86
C HIS A 388 6.89 6.71 -13.35
N GLU A 389 5.83 7.33 -12.84
CA GLU A 389 4.69 6.62 -12.24
C GLU A 389 3.67 6.13 -13.28
N HIS A 390 3.44 6.91 -14.34
CA HIS A 390 2.27 6.69 -15.19
C HIS A 390 2.58 6.24 -16.63
N LEU A 391 3.85 6.23 -17.06
CA LEU A 391 4.20 5.84 -18.43
C LEU A 391 3.83 4.38 -18.75
N ALA A 392 3.95 3.46 -17.78
CA ALA A 392 3.53 2.07 -17.95
C ALA A 392 2.02 1.94 -18.17
N ASN A 393 1.23 2.67 -17.40
CA ASN A 393 -0.23 2.69 -17.52
C ASN A 393 -0.68 3.34 -18.83
N LEU A 394 -0.02 4.44 -19.26
CA LEU A 394 -0.26 5.06 -20.56
C LEU A 394 0.00 4.07 -21.69
N ALA A 395 1.12 3.34 -21.65
CA ALA A 395 1.47 2.39 -22.69
C ALA A 395 0.46 1.23 -22.79
N ALA A 396 -0.06 0.74 -21.66
CA ALA A 396 -1.12 -0.27 -21.63
C ALA A 396 -2.44 0.29 -22.20
N ALA A 397 -2.86 1.49 -21.78
CA ALA A 397 -4.06 2.14 -22.31
C ALA A 397 -3.98 2.39 -23.82
N LEU A 398 -2.80 2.77 -24.33
CA LEU A 398 -2.55 2.93 -25.77
C LEU A 398 -2.65 1.61 -26.54
N GLY A 399 -2.21 0.50 -25.94
CA GLY A 399 -2.37 -0.84 -26.52
C GLY A 399 -3.84 -1.22 -26.65
N ASN A 400 -4.63 -1.01 -25.58
CA ASN A 400 -6.07 -1.22 -25.61
C ASN A 400 -6.74 -0.29 -26.65
N LEU A 401 -6.32 0.97 -26.72
CA LEU A 401 -6.87 1.93 -27.67
C LEU A 401 -6.61 1.48 -29.12
N ALA A 402 -5.42 0.95 -29.38
CA ALA A 402 -5.07 0.40 -30.68
C ALA A 402 -5.90 -0.85 -31.03
N ALA A 403 -6.26 -1.67 -30.04
CA ALA A 403 -7.16 -2.79 -30.23
C ALA A 403 -8.59 -2.32 -30.58
N ASP A 404 -9.17 -1.45 -29.75
CA ASP A 404 -10.53 -0.96 -29.93
C ASP A 404 -10.70 -0.15 -31.23
N LEU A 405 -9.69 0.65 -31.61
CA LEU A 405 -9.70 1.38 -32.88
C LEU A 405 -9.65 0.45 -34.09
N ALA A 406 -8.89 -0.64 -34.02
CA ALA A 406 -8.83 -1.61 -35.10
C ALA A 406 -10.16 -2.37 -35.26
N ASP A 407 -10.77 -2.76 -34.14
CA ASP A 407 -12.10 -3.37 -34.10
C ASP A 407 -13.18 -2.44 -34.69
N ALA A 408 -13.02 -1.13 -34.51
CA ALA A 408 -13.87 -0.10 -35.12
C ALA A 408 -13.51 0.25 -36.58
N GLY A 409 -12.53 -0.43 -37.19
CA GLY A 409 -12.07 -0.18 -38.56
C GLY A 409 -11.24 1.10 -38.75
N ARG A 410 -10.80 1.75 -37.66
CA ARG A 410 -10.00 2.99 -37.66
C ARG A 410 -8.51 2.68 -37.75
N THR A 411 -8.11 1.99 -38.82
CA THR A 411 -6.78 1.39 -38.99
C THR A 411 -5.61 2.35 -38.82
N THR A 412 -5.69 3.56 -39.37
CA THR A 412 -4.60 4.55 -39.27
C THR A 412 -4.37 5.00 -37.83
N GLU A 413 -5.45 5.21 -37.08
CA GLU A 413 -5.38 5.66 -35.69
C GLU A 413 -4.93 4.52 -34.78
N ALA A 414 -5.41 3.29 -35.04
CA ALA A 414 -4.95 2.09 -34.35
C ALA A 414 -3.42 1.90 -34.49
N LEU A 415 -2.90 2.08 -35.71
CA LEU A 415 -1.46 2.01 -35.96
C LEU A 415 -0.69 3.13 -35.25
N SER A 416 -1.26 4.33 -35.13
CA SER A 416 -0.64 5.44 -34.39
C SER A 416 -0.55 5.14 -32.90
N ALA A 417 -1.65 4.67 -32.29
CA ALA A 417 -1.70 4.32 -30.88
C ALA A 417 -0.74 3.17 -30.54
N ALA A 418 -0.67 2.14 -31.39
CA ALA A 418 0.26 1.01 -31.19
C ALA A 418 1.73 1.45 -31.24
N ARG A 419 2.08 2.41 -32.10
CA ARG A 419 3.45 2.98 -32.14
C ARG A 419 3.79 3.73 -30.85
N GLU A 420 2.88 4.59 -30.38
CA GLU A 420 3.07 5.32 -29.13
C GLU A 420 3.22 4.36 -27.93
N SER A 421 2.45 3.26 -27.90
CA SER A 421 2.59 2.20 -26.89
C SER A 421 3.98 1.56 -26.91
N VAL A 422 4.48 1.16 -28.09
CA VAL A 422 5.82 0.57 -28.24
C VAL A 422 6.92 1.56 -27.83
N ASP A 423 6.80 2.83 -28.21
CA ASP A 423 7.79 3.85 -27.84
C ASP A 423 7.85 4.07 -26.33
N ALA A 424 6.69 4.09 -25.66
CA ALA A 424 6.62 4.15 -24.20
C ALA A 424 7.22 2.88 -23.55
N MET A 425 6.89 1.69 -24.05
CA MET A 425 7.46 0.42 -23.55
C MET A 425 8.97 0.32 -23.77
N ARG A 426 9.51 0.86 -24.87
CA ARG A 426 10.96 0.92 -25.09
C ARG A 426 11.66 1.81 -24.08
N ARG A 427 11.08 2.96 -23.73
CA ARG A 427 11.62 3.84 -22.68
C ARG A 427 11.63 3.15 -21.30
N LEU A 428 10.56 2.43 -20.97
CA LEU A 428 10.47 1.66 -19.72
C LEU A 428 11.49 0.51 -19.68
N ALA A 429 11.59 -0.26 -20.76
CA ALA A 429 12.55 -1.37 -20.87
C ALA A 429 14.02 -0.89 -20.91
N PHE A 430 14.29 0.35 -21.30
CA PHE A 430 15.62 0.94 -21.16
C PHE A 430 16.01 1.16 -19.70
N GLY A 431 15.06 1.57 -18.85
CA GLY A 431 15.29 1.78 -17.41
C GLY A 431 15.27 0.48 -16.60
N ASN A 432 14.34 -0.44 -16.88
CA ASN A 432 14.25 -1.74 -16.22
C ASN A 432 13.83 -2.83 -17.21
N ARG A 433 14.82 -3.36 -17.93
CA ARG A 433 14.58 -4.38 -18.95
C ARG A 433 13.90 -5.63 -18.39
N ALA A 434 14.32 -6.09 -17.21
CA ALA A 434 13.80 -7.33 -16.64
C ALA A 434 12.29 -7.28 -16.41
N VAL A 435 11.79 -6.14 -15.91
CA VAL A 435 10.36 -5.96 -15.60
C VAL A 435 9.52 -5.74 -16.85
N TYR A 436 10.01 -4.96 -17.82
CA TYR A 436 9.19 -4.49 -18.95
C TYR A 436 9.38 -5.25 -20.27
N LEU A 437 10.31 -6.20 -20.33
CA LEU A 437 10.56 -6.99 -21.54
C LEU A 437 9.32 -7.80 -22.01
N PRO A 438 8.52 -8.46 -21.14
CA PRO A 438 7.30 -9.15 -21.55
C PRO A 438 6.27 -8.22 -22.23
N GLN A 439 6.05 -7.04 -21.65
CA GLN A 439 5.08 -6.07 -22.13
C GLN A 439 5.57 -5.41 -23.43
N LEU A 440 6.88 -5.17 -23.57
CA LEU A 440 7.46 -4.70 -24.82
C LEU A 440 7.30 -5.73 -25.94
N ALA A 441 7.56 -7.01 -25.67
CA ALA A 441 7.40 -8.08 -26.66
C ALA A 441 5.96 -8.16 -27.19
N GLN A 442 4.99 -8.07 -26.29
CA GLN A 442 3.56 -8.04 -26.64
C GLN A 442 3.22 -6.79 -27.46
N ALA A 443 3.61 -5.60 -27.02
CA ALA A 443 3.32 -4.35 -27.72
C ALA A 443 3.92 -4.33 -29.14
N VAL A 444 5.13 -4.86 -29.33
CA VAL A 444 5.76 -4.99 -30.65
C VAL A 444 5.02 -5.98 -31.55
N PHE A 445 4.51 -7.08 -30.99
CA PHE A 445 3.68 -8.02 -31.74
C PHE A 445 2.34 -7.39 -32.14
N ASP A 446 1.67 -6.69 -31.22
CA ASP A 446 0.41 -6.01 -31.51
C ASP A 446 0.59 -4.93 -32.57
N LEU A 447 1.71 -4.18 -32.52
CA LEU A 447 2.09 -3.26 -33.60
C LEU A 447 2.27 -3.97 -34.94
N ALA A 448 2.85 -5.17 -34.96
CA ALA A 448 2.99 -5.96 -36.18
C ALA A 448 1.62 -6.33 -36.78
N VAL A 449 0.66 -6.73 -35.93
CA VAL A 449 -0.73 -7.00 -36.34
C VAL A 449 -1.37 -5.72 -36.92
N ARG A 450 -1.28 -4.59 -36.22
CA ARG A 450 -1.81 -3.30 -36.71
C ARG A 450 -1.16 -2.84 -38.02
N MET A 451 0.12 -3.12 -38.21
CA MET A 451 0.80 -2.86 -39.49
C MET A 451 0.26 -3.73 -40.61
N GLN A 452 -0.07 -4.99 -40.34
CA GLN A 452 -0.68 -5.86 -41.33
C GLN A 452 -2.11 -5.43 -41.66
N ASP A 453 -2.90 -5.04 -40.67
CA ASP A 453 -4.25 -4.47 -40.87
C ASP A 453 -4.20 -3.22 -41.76
N ALA A 454 -3.10 -2.46 -41.69
CA ALA A 454 -2.82 -1.31 -42.55
C ALA A 454 -2.20 -1.65 -43.92
N GLY A 455 -2.08 -2.94 -44.28
CA GLY A 455 -1.48 -3.40 -45.53
C GLY A 455 0.04 -3.24 -45.62
N ARG A 456 0.73 -3.01 -44.50
CA ARG A 456 2.19 -2.79 -44.44
C ARG A 456 2.94 -4.09 -44.14
N THR A 457 2.74 -5.12 -44.98
CA THR A 457 3.21 -6.50 -44.77
C THR A 457 4.71 -6.61 -44.45
N ALA A 458 5.56 -5.87 -45.18
CA ALA A 458 7.02 -5.91 -44.93
C ALA A 458 7.39 -5.37 -43.54
N SER A 459 6.75 -4.28 -43.11
CA SER A 459 6.96 -3.70 -41.78
C SER A 459 6.35 -4.58 -40.68
N ALA A 460 5.19 -5.20 -40.94
CA ALA A 460 4.58 -6.19 -40.04
C ALA A 460 5.54 -7.37 -39.81
N ALA A 461 6.11 -7.94 -40.88
CA ALA A 461 7.07 -9.04 -40.76
C ALA A 461 8.35 -8.64 -39.99
N ALA A 462 8.83 -7.39 -40.14
CA ALA A 462 9.97 -6.90 -39.39
C ALA A 462 9.68 -6.85 -37.87
N ASN A 463 8.53 -6.30 -37.47
CA ASN A 463 8.13 -6.19 -36.06
C ASN A 463 7.79 -7.57 -35.46
N ALA A 464 7.14 -8.46 -36.20
CA ALA A 464 6.87 -9.82 -35.74
C ALA A 464 8.17 -10.61 -35.50
N ARG A 465 9.21 -10.41 -36.32
CA ARG A 465 10.55 -10.98 -36.05
C ARG A 465 11.21 -10.36 -34.82
N GLU A 466 11.02 -9.07 -34.56
CA GLU A 466 11.51 -8.43 -33.34
C GLU A 466 10.82 -9.02 -32.10
N ALA A 467 9.48 -9.08 -32.09
CA ALA A 467 8.73 -9.72 -31.01
C ALA A 467 9.16 -11.17 -30.77
N LEU A 468 9.37 -11.95 -31.84
CA LEU A 468 9.88 -13.32 -31.74
C LEU A 468 11.23 -13.38 -31.01
N ARG A 469 12.16 -12.47 -31.30
CA ARG A 469 13.46 -12.40 -30.61
C ARG A 469 13.31 -12.03 -29.14
N LEU A 470 12.41 -11.10 -28.81
CA LEU A 470 12.15 -10.70 -27.42
C LEU A 470 11.55 -11.86 -26.61
N TYR A 471 10.62 -12.62 -27.20
CA TYR A 471 10.09 -13.83 -26.55
C TYR A 471 11.11 -14.96 -26.43
N GLN A 472 12.06 -15.07 -27.37
CA GLN A 472 13.18 -16.02 -27.25
C GLN A 472 14.09 -15.66 -26.07
N GLU A 473 14.40 -14.37 -25.87
CA GLU A 473 15.15 -13.90 -24.71
C GLU A 473 14.40 -14.21 -23.41
N LEU A 474 13.10 -13.95 -23.34
CA LEU A 474 12.27 -14.25 -22.17
C LEU A 474 12.27 -15.75 -21.84
N SER A 475 12.09 -16.60 -22.85
CA SER A 475 12.11 -18.05 -22.67
C SER A 475 13.47 -18.57 -22.21
N ALA A 476 14.57 -17.97 -22.65
CA ALA A 476 15.91 -18.35 -22.21
C ALA A 476 16.14 -17.96 -20.74
N ARG A 477 15.77 -16.73 -20.35
CA ARG A 477 15.91 -16.23 -18.98
C ARG A 477 15.06 -17.02 -17.98
N ASP A 478 13.84 -17.39 -18.37
CA ASP A 478 12.99 -18.27 -17.57
C ASP A 478 13.65 -19.64 -17.34
N ALA A 479 14.23 -20.23 -18.39
CA ALA A 479 14.91 -21.52 -18.30
C ALA A 479 16.16 -21.47 -17.40
N GLU A 480 16.95 -20.38 -17.48
CA GLU A 480 18.10 -20.13 -16.61
C GLU A 480 17.65 -19.97 -15.14
N GLY A 481 16.63 -19.15 -14.88
CA GLY A 481 16.10 -18.95 -13.52
C GLY A 481 15.57 -20.24 -12.88
N ARG A 482 14.96 -21.14 -13.67
CA ARG A 482 14.54 -22.47 -13.21
C ARG A 482 15.71 -23.41 -12.90
N ALA A 483 16.81 -23.31 -13.64
CA ALA A 483 18.01 -24.10 -13.38
C ALA A 483 18.68 -23.70 -12.05
N ASP A 484 18.64 -22.40 -11.71
CA ASP A 484 19.25 -21.86 -10.49
C ASP A 484 18.42 -22.10 -9.21
N GLN A 485 17.09 -22.17 -9.31
CA GLN A 485 16.19 -22.22 -8.14
C GLN A 485 15.78 -23.63 -7.69
N GLY A 486 16.17 -24.69 -8.41
CA GLY A 486 15.69 -26.05 -8.17
C GLY A 486 14.21 -26.21 -8.56
N ALA A 487 13.81 -27.40 -8.99
CA ALA A 487 12.56 -27.65 -9.74
C ALA A 487 11.21 -27.42 -8.98
N ASP A 488 11.19 -26.77 -7.82
CA ASP A 488 10.12 -26.92 -6.83
C ASP A 488 9.24 -25.67 -6.57
N ARG A 489 9.30 -24.62 -7.40
CA ARG A 489 8.35 -23.48 -7.30
C ARG A 489 7.72 -23.10 -8.64
N HIS A 490 6.43 -23.42 -8.79
CA HIS A 490 5.38 -22.70 -9.54
C HIS A 490 5.67 -22.17 -10.97
N SER A 491 6.56 -22.78 -11.75
CA SER A 491 7.08 -22.17 -12.99
C SER A 491 6.47 -22.66 -14.32
N GLY A 492 5.29 -23.28 -14.31
CA GLY A 492 4.61 -23.71 -15.56
C GLY A 492 4.00 -22.56 -16.37
N SER A 493 3.44 -21.55 -15.70
CA SER A 493 2.56 -20.59 -16.38
C SER A 493 3.28 -19.62 -17.32
N ASP A 494 4.48 -19.15 -16.96
CA ASP A 494 5.25 -18.23 -17.79
C ASP A 494 5.94 -18.95 -18.95
N ALA A 495 6.47 -20.15 -18.72
CA ALA A 495 7.03 -20.99 -19.78
C ALA A 495 5.98 -21.32 -20.86
N ASP A 496 4.78 -21.73 -20.44
CA ASP A 496 3.66 -22.01 -21.34
C ASP A 496 3.22 -20.74 -22.08
N ARG A 497 3.15 -19.60 -21.39
CA ARG A 497 2.80 -18.31 -21.99
C ARG A 497 3.81 -17.87 -23.05
N TYR A 498 5.11 -18.00 -22.79
CA TYR A 498 6.14 -17.64 -23.78
C TYR A 498 6.19 -18.62 -24.94
N ALA A 499 5.99 -19.92 -24.69
CA ALA A 499 5.88 -20.92 -25.76
C ALA A 499 4.70 -20.61 -26.70
N ASP A 500 3.55 -20.26 -26.12
CA ASP A 500 2.36 -19.85 -26.86
C ASP A 500 2.59 -18.56 -27.68
N ALA A 501 3.23 -17.56 -27.08
CA ALA A 501 3.58 -16.31 -27.77
C ALA A 501 4.57 -16.53 -28.92
N LEU A 502 5.60 -17.38 -28.72
CA LEU A 502 6.54 -17.78 -29.76
C LEU A 502 5.82 -18.47 -30.93
N ARG A 503 4.88 -19.36 -30.63
CA ARG A 503 4.05 -20.04 -31.63
C ARG A 503 3.23 -19.02 -32.44
N ARG A 504 2.52 -18.12 -31.77
CA ARG A 504 1.74 -17.04 -32.42
C ARG A 504 2.60 -16.17 -33.34
N CYS A 505 3.80 -15.79 -32.90
CA CYS A 505 4.75 -15.03 -33.73
C CYS A 505 5.16 -15.80 -35.01
N ARG A 506 5.42 -17.10 -34.91
CA ARG A 506 5.80 -17.95 -36.07
C ARG A 506 4.64 -18.12 -37.03
N GLU A 507 3.46 -18.48 -36.52
CA GLU A 507 2.24 -18.63 -37.32
C GLU A 507 1.90 -17.33 -38.07
N PHE A 508 2.05 -16.18 -37.39
CA PHE A 508 1.84 -14.88 -38.02
C PHE A 508 2.88 -14.59 -39.12
N LEU A 509 4.15 -14.92 -38.90
CA LEU A 509 5.19 -14.77 -39.92
C LEU A 509 4.95 -15.68 -41.14
N GLU A 510 4.48 -16.90 -40.94
CA GLU A 510 4.08 -17.82 -42.00
C GLU A 510 2.88 -17.28 -42.79
N PHE A 511 1.87 -16.77 -42.10
CA PHE A 511 0.73 -16.09 -42.71
C PHE A 511 1.17 -14.92 -43.61
N LEU A 512 2.08 -14.06 -43.13
CA LEU A 512 2.60 -12.94 -43.91
C LEU A 512 3.41 -13.41 -45.15
N ALA A 513 4.17 -14.50 -45.03
CA ALA A 513 4.91 -15.08 -46.15
C ALA A 513 3.99 -15.69 -47.21
N GLY A 514 2.92 -16.38 -46.78
CA GLY A 514 1.88 -16.90 -47.67
C GLY A 514 1.12 -15.80 -48.40
N ALA A 515 0.78 -14.71 -47.71
CA ALA A 515 0.13 -13.54 -48.31
C ALA A 515 1.02 -12.84 -49.35
N ALA A 516 2.35 -12.82 -49.15
CA ALA A 516 3.30 -12.26 -50.11
C ALA A 516 3.53 -13.15 -51.35
N GLY A 517 3.19 -14.45 -51.28
CA GLY A 517 3.38 -15.43 -52.35
C GLY A 517 2.17 -15.64 -53.28
N ALA A 518 1.02 -15.02 -53.00
CA ALA A 518 -0.17 -15.14 -53.84
C ALA A 518 -0.06 -14.28 -55.13
N PRO A 519 -0.24 -14.85 -56.34
CA PRO A 519 -0.18 -14.06 -57.58
C PRO A 519 -1.34 -13.06 -57.64
N SER A 520 -1.04 -11.82 -58.02
CA SER A 520 -2.05 -10.77 -58.24
C SER A 520 -3.02 -11.18 -59.37
N PRO A 521 -4.35 -10.98 -59.23
CA PRO A 521 -5.33 -11.42 -60.22
C PRO A 521 -5.35 -10.60 -61.54
N SER A 522 -4.32 -9.82 -61.86
CA SER A 522 -4.34 -8.87 -62.98
C SER A 522 -3.64 -9.32 -64.27
N SER A 523 -3.44 -10.62 -64.51
CA SER A 523 -2.85 -11.11 -65.77
C SER A 523 -3.68 -12.15 -66.54
N ALA A 524 -4.91 -12.44 -66.12
CA ALA A 524 -5.83 -13.30 -66.86
C ALA A 524 -6.86 -12.48 -67.67
N SER A 525 -6.41 -11.64 -68.58
CA SER A 525 -7.24 -11.08 -69.65
C SER A 525 -6.38 -10.75 -70.86
N GLY A 526 -6.28 -11.70 -71.79
CA GLY A 526 -5.70 -11.41 -73.10
C GLY A 526 -5.11 -12.62 -73.80
N ALA A 527 -5.94 -13.60 -74.17
CA ALA A 527 -5.72 -14.45 -75.35
C ALA A 527 -6.91 -15.39 -75.57
N ALA A 528 -8.00 -14.87 -76.13
CA ALA A 528 -9.01 -15.70 -76.77
C ALA A 528 -9.44 -15.03 -78.08
N GLY A 529 -9.01 -15.65 -79.19
CA GLY A 529 -9.73 -15.66 -80.46
C GLY A 529 -9.46 -14.51 -81.44
N THR A 530 -8.74 -14.82 -82.52
CA THR A 530 -9.27 -14.75 -83.91
C THR A 530 -8.27 -15.42 -84.87
N SER A 531 -8.66 -16.55 -85.48
CA SER A 531 -8.27 -16.89 -86.85
C SER A 531 -9.19 -18.00 -87.39
N THR A 532 -10.23 -17.59 -88.12
CA THR A 532 -10.73 -18.15 -89.39
C THR A 532 -11.42 -17.03 -90.13
#